data_AF-A0A6A4WZC4-F1
#
_entry.id   AF-A0A6A4WZC4-F1
#
_cell.length_a   1.000
_cell.length_b   1.000
_cell.length_c   1.000
_cell.angle_alpha   90.00
_cell.angle_beta   90.00
_cell.angle_gamma   90.00
#
_symmetry.space_group_name_H-M   'P 1'
#
loop_
_entity.id
_entity.type
_entity.pdbx_description
1 polymer ?
#
loop_
_entity_poly.entity_id
_entity_poly.type
_entity_poly.pdbx_seq_one_letter_code
_entity_poly.pdbx_strand_id
1 'polypeptide(L)'
;MPEAADRICCNLSGHGGTCLRVDPECKLLTQTATVVAVGMLYHGERAATGPVNLDQTEALNRAMRWHAYRNFILWWWGSLGRGNRQRIPSCVLWAIRDAFPSPTGQYVGFRDVLQGL
;
A
#
# COMPACT_ATOMS: atom_id res chain seq x y z
N MET A 1 -9.89 10.09 -5.70
CA MET A 1 -9.00 10.23 -6.87
C MET A 1 -7.59 10.51 -6.37
N PRO A 2 -6.51 9.96 -6.97
CA PRO A 2 -5.16 10.36 -6.60
C PRO A 2 -4.98 11.86 -6.87
N GLU A 3 -4.49 12.59 -5.89
CA GLU A 3 -4.21 14.01 -6.03
C GLU A 3 -3.07 14.21 -7.03
N ALA A 4 -2.93 15.40 -7.62
CA ALA A 4 -1.87 15.67 -8.61
C ALA A 4 -0.46 15.29 -8.09
N ALA A 5 -0.30 15.36 -6.78
CA ALA A 5 0.89 15.02 -6.03
C ALA A 5 1.19 13.50 -6.00
N ASP A 6 0.20 12.63 -6.22
CA ASP A 6 0.35 11.16 -6.23
C ASP A 6 0.75 10.61 -7.62
N ARG A 7 0.96 11.49 -8.61
CA ARG A 7 1.25 11.12 -10.02
C ARG A 7 2.74 10.92 -10.29
N ILE A 8 3.40 10.11 -9.48
CA ILE A 8 4.83 9.79 -9.62
C ILE A 8 4.98 8.48 -10.40
N CYS A 9 5.78 8.51 -11.45
CA CYS A 9 6.14 7.31 -12.22
C CYS A 9 7.28 6.55 -11.53
N CYS A 10 7.21 5.22 -11.50
CA CYS A 10 8.28 4.37 -10.98
C CYS A 10 9.61 4.55 -11.74
N ASN A 11 9.54 4.99 -13.00
CA ASN A 11 10.70 5.17 -13.86
C ASN A 11 11.59 6.37 -13.48
N LEU A 12 11.15 7.21 -12.53
CA LEU A 12 11.99 8.27 -11.97
C LEU A 12 13.03 7.74 -10.97
N SER A 13 13.03 6.44 -10.68
CA SER A 13 13.85 5.82 -9.63
C SER A 13 14.92 4.82 -10.13
N GLY A 14 15.19 4.72 -11.44
CA GLY A 14 16.42 4.09 -11.96
C GLY A 14 16.48 2.55 -11.96
N HIS A 15 15.35 1.84 -11.91
CA HIS A 15 15.29 0.38 -11.71
C HIS A 15 15.35 -0.48 -13.00
N GLY A 16 16.10 -0.05 -14.02
CA GLY A 16 16.33 -0.89 -15.21
C GLY A 16 15.20 -0.93 -16.26
N GLY A 17 14.28 0.03 -16.24
CA GLY A 17 13.34 0.29 -17.36
C GLY A 17 12.05 -0.54 -17.40
N THR A 18 11.87 -1.55 -16.56
CA THR A 18 10.62 -2.33 -16.44
C THR A 18 9.72 -1.79 -15.34
N CYS A 19 8.43 -1.61 -15.60
CA CYS A 19 7.49 -1.03 -14.62
C CYS A 19 7.36 -1.89 -13.36
N LEU A 20 7.44 -1.28 -12.17
CA LEU A 20 7.25 -2.00 -10.89
C LEU A 20 5.89 -2.70 -10.76
N ARG A 21 4.88 -2.29 -11.54
CA ARG A 21 3.60 -3.01 -11.56
C ARG A 21 3.73 -4.44 -12.07
N VAL A 22 4.70 -4.73 -12.95
CA VAL A 22 4.96 -6.08 -13.47
C VAL A 22 6.05 -6.82 -12.70
N ASP A 23 6.85 -6.12 -11.91
CA ASP A 23 7.93 -6.68 -11.12
C ASP A 23 7.44 -7.79 -10.17
N PRO A 24 8.05 -8.99 -10.19
CA PRO A 24 7.60 -10.13 -9.39
C PRO A 24 7.71 -9.90 -7.88
N GLU A 25 8.77 -9.27 -7.40
CA GLU A 25 8.98 -9.01 -5.98
C GLU A 25 7.98 -7.95 -5.49
N CYS A 26 7.78 -6.89 -6.27
CA CYS A 26 6.77 -5.88 -5.98
C CYS A 26 5.39 -6.52 -5.89
N LYS A 27 5.00 -7.40 -6.82
CA LYS A 27 3.72 -8.11 -6.78
C LYS A 27 3.60 -8.97 -5.52
N LEU A 28 4.63 -9.77 -5.23
CA LEU A 28 4.64 -10.66 -4.06
C LEU A 28 4.43 -9.87 -2.76
N LEU A 29 5.12 -8.75 -2.60
CA LEU A 29 5.10 -7.97 -1.36
C LEU A 29 3.85 -7.10 -1.19
N THR A 30 3.20 -6.72 -2.30
CA THR A 30 2.14 -5.70 -2.29
C THR A 30 0.75 -6.20 -2.68
N GLN A 31 0.65 -7.33 -3.38
CA GLN A 31 -0.63 -7.84 -3.92
C GLN A 31 -0.95 -9.25 -3.41
N THR A 32 0.05 -10.04 -3.00
CA THR A 32 -0.20 -11.38 -2.45
C THR A 32 -0.77 -11.29 -1.04
N ALA A 33 -2.07 -11.55 -0.90
CA ALA A 33 -2.82 -11.41 0.36
C ALA A 33 -2.17 -12.11 1.55
N THR A 34 -1.62 -13.31 1.37
CA THR A 34 -0.95 -14.06 2.46
C THR A 34 0.33 -13.37 2.93
N VAL A 35 1.14 -12.82 2.02
CA VAL A 35 2.37 -12.08 2.36
C VAL A 35 2.02 -10.76 3.05
N VAL A 36 1.00 -10.06 2.55
CA VAL A 36 0.52 -8.81 3.18
C VAL A 36 -0.06 -9.08 4.58
N ALA A 37 -0.80 -10.18 4.75
CA ALA A 37 -1.38 -10.58 6.03
C ALA A 37 -0.34 -10.90 7.12
N VAL A 38 0.88 -11.29 6.75
CA VAL A 38 1.97 -11.46 7.72
C VAL A 38 2.24 -10.15 8.47
N GLY A 39 2.17 -8.99 7.78
CA GLY A 39 2.29 -7.67 8.41
C GLY A 39 1.19 -7.42 9.45
N MET A 40 -0.05 -7.81 9.14
CA MET A 40 -1.17 -7.71 10.07
C MET A 40 -0.93 -8.50 11.36
N LEU A 41 -0.45 -9.73 11.21
CA LEU A 41 -0.16 -10.61 12.34
C LEU A 41 0.89 -10.00 13.27
N TYR A 42 1.98 -9.46 12.71
CA TYR A 42 3.03 -8.81 13.49
C TYR A 42 2.56 -7.51 14.17
N HIS A 43 1.61 -6.80 13.58
CA HIS A 43 1.05 -5.57 14.15
C HIS A 43 -0.16 -5.81 15.06
N GLY A 44 -0.51 -7.07 15.34
CA GLY A 44 -1.60 -7.44 16.26
C GLY A 44 -3.00 -7.20 15.68
N GLU A 45 -3.10 -6.95 14.38
CA GLU A 45 -4.37 -6.84 13.66
C GLU A 45 -4.95 -8.24 13.44
N ARG A 46 -5.61 -8.77 14.48
CA ARG A 46 -6.34 -10.03 14.37
C ARG A 46 -7.60 -9.80 13.54
N ALA A 47 -7.69 -10.44 12.38
CA ALA A 47 -8.95 -10.54 11.66
C ALA A 47 -9.99 -11.17 12.60
N ALA A 48 -11.12 -10.50 12.81
CA ALA A 48 -12.22 -11.07 13.57
C ALA A 48 -12.65 -12.37 12.88
N THR A 49 -12.48 -13.51 13.55
CA THR A 49 -12.99 -14.80 13.12
C THR A 49 -14.52 -14.79 13.27
N GLY A 50 -15.20 -14.18 12.30
CA GLY A 50 -16.65 -14.07 12.22
C GLY A 50 -17.11 -13.96 10.77
N PRO A 51 -18.42 -14.04 10.50
CA PRO A 51 -18.96 -13.89 9.15
C PRO A 51 -18.65 -12.49 8.62
N VAL A 52 -17.86 -12.44 7.54
CA VAL A 52 -17.42 -11.19 6.92
C VAL A 52 -18.62 -10.47 6.32
N ASN A 53 -19.01 -9.34 6.89
CA ASN A 53 -19.97 -8.42 6.27
C ASN A 53 -19.25 -7.35 5.42
N LEU A 54 -20.00 -6.49 4.72
CA LEU A 54 -19.43 -5.44 3.86
C LEU A 54 -18.50 -4.49 4.63
N ASP A 55 -18.86 -4.10 5.85
CA ASP A 55 -18.06 -3.21 6.71
C ASP A 55 -16.75 -3.88 7.16
N GLN A 56 -16.81 -5.17 7.51
CA GLN A 56 -15.64 -5.96 7.84
C GLN A 56 -14.74 -6.20 6.62
N THR A 57 -15.32 -6.31 5.42
CA THR A 57 -14.57 -6.42 4.15
C THR A 57 -13.80 -5.13 3.87
N GLU A 58 -14.41 -3.95 4.04
CA GLU A 58 -13.70 -2.68 3.90
C GLU A 58 -12.61 -2.52 4.97
N ALA A 59 -12.90 -2.85 6.23
CA ALA A 59 -11.91 -2.79 7.29
C ALA A 59 -10.69 -3.69 6.99
N LEU A 60 -10.93 -4.92 6.53
CA LEU A 60 -9.88 -5.85 6.12
C LEU A 60 -9.08 -5.31 4.92
N ASN A 61 -9.75 -4.87 3.86
CA ASN A 61 -9.06 -4.34 2.68
C ASN A 61 -8.28 -3.06 3.00
N ARG A 62 -8.81 -2.20 3.89
CA ARG A 62 -8.10 -1.02 4.37
C ARG A 62 -6.81 -1.41 5.11
N ALA A 63 -6.88 -2.41 5.98
CA ALA A 63 -5.71 -2.95 6.66
C ALA A 63 -4.72 -3.54 5.64
N MET A 64 -5.18 -4.34 4.67
CA MET A 64 -4.34 -4.91 3.61
C MET A 64 -3.60 -3.83 2.83
N ARG A 65 -4.30 -2.78 2.41
CA ARG A 65 -3.68 -1.63 1.72
C ARG A 65 -2.60 -0.99 2.59
N TRP A 66 -2.85 -0.79 3.88
CA TRP A 66 -1.88 -0.17 4.79
C TRP A 66 -0.59 -0.99 4.90
N HIS A 67 -0.69 -2.32 5.07
CA HIS A 67 0.48 -3.20 5.12
C HIS A 67 1.17 -3.32 3.77
N ALA A 68 0.43 -3.40 2.67
CA ALA A 68 1.00 -3.41 1.32
C ALA A 68 1.81 -2.14 1.02
N TYR A 69 1.33 -0.96 1.44
CA TYR A 69 2.08 0.29 1.34
C TYR A 69 3.38 0.24 2.13
N ARG A 70 3.34 -0.29 3.36
CA ARG A 70 4.53 -0.40 4.23
C ARG A 70 5.54 -1.40 3.67
N ASN A 71 5.09 -2.55 3.19
CA ASN A 71 5.95 -3.54 2.55
C ASN A 71 6.69 -2.96 1.36
N PHE A 72 5.97 -2.25 0.47
CA PHE A 72 6.60 -1.57 -0.66
C PHE A 72 7.66 -0.56 -0.21
N ILE A 73 7.30 0.30 0.75
CA ILE A 73 8.19 1.35 1.25
C ILE A 73 9.47 0.74 1.83
N LEU A 74 9.33 -0.31 2.63
CA LEU A 74 10.45 -1.01 3.26
C LEU A 74 11.34 -1.73 2.25
N TRP A 75 10.75 -2.39 1.26
CA TRP A 75 11.52 -3.06 0.20
C TRP A 75 12.25 -2.06 -0.69
N TRP A 76 11.60 -0.96 -1.06
CA TRP A 76 12.14 -0.02 -2.03
C TRP A 76 13.17 0.95 -1.44
N TRP A 77 12.92 1.49 -0.25
CA TRP A 77 13.79 2.48 0.39
C TRP A 77 14.51 1.96 1.64
N GLY A 78 14.22 0.73 2.08
CA GLY A 78 14.70 0.24 3.36
C GLY A 78 13.95 0.86 4.54
N SER A 79 14.56 0.79 5.73
CA SER A 79 13.98 1.34 6.95
C SER A 79 14.05 2.87 6.94
N LEU A 80 12.89 3.51 6.87
CA LEU A 80 12.75 4.96 6.98
C LEU A 80 12.46 5.32 8.45
N GLY A 81 13.34 6.10 9.08
CA GLY A 81 13.13 6.59 10.44
C GLY A 81 11.83 7.37 10.62
N ARG A 82 11.45 7.67 11.87
CA ARG A 82 10.23 8.42 12.18
C ARG A 82 10.19 9.76 11.43
N GLY A 83 9.05 10.05 10.82
CA GLY A 83 8.81 11.30 10.10
C GLY A 83 9.25 11.31 8.63
N ASN A 84 10.04 10.32 8.19
CA ASN A 84 10.44 10.21 6.79
C ASN A 84 9.41 9.38 6.01
N ARG A 85 8.48 10.06 5.33
CA ARG A 85 7.46 9.42 4.49
C ARG A 85 7.86 9.53 3.03
N GLN A 86 7.89 8.39 2.33
CA GLN A 86 8.14 8.33 0.88
C GLN A 86 6.83 8.11 0.12
N ARG A 87 6.79 8.61 -1.12
CA ARG A 87 5.60 8.49 -1.98
C ARG A 87 5.71 7.25 -2.85
N ILE A 88 4.63 6.46 -2.88
CA ILE A 88 4.54 5.26 -3.70
C ILE A 88 4.21 5.65 -5.15
N PRO A 89 4.91 5.10 -6.15
CA PRO A 89 4.57 5.35 -7.56
C PRO A 89 3.13 4.94 -7.90
N SER A 90 2.49 5.69 -8.79
CA SER A 90 1.07 5.49 -9.11
C SER A 90 0.79 4.08 -9.62
N CYS A 91 1.70 3.50 -10.41
CA CYS A 91 1.53 2.16 -10.95
C CYS A 91 1.41 1.07 -9.86
N VAL A 92 2.16 1.22 -8.77
CA VAL A 92 2.12 0.32 -7.61
C VAL A 92 0.89 0.63 -6.75
N LEU A 93 0.63 1.92 -6.50
CA LEU A 93 -0.54 2.36 -5.74
C LEU A 93 -1.86 1.82 -6.31
N TRP A 94 -2.00 1.86 -7.63
CA TRP A 94 -3.17 1.30 -8.32
C TRP A 94 -3.21 -0.22 -8.22
N ALA A 95 -2.09 -0.92 -8.41
CA ALA A 95 -2.06 -2.37 -8.27
C ALA A 95 -2.49 -2.84 -6.87
N ILE A 96 -2.09 -2.11 -5.82
CA ILE A 96 -2.52 -2.39 -4.44
C ILE A 96 -4.03 -2.15 -4.26
N ARG A 97 -4.56 -1.06 -4.84
CA ARG A 97 -6.00 -0.75 -4.77
C ARG A 97 -6.85 -1.76 -5.56
N ASP A 98 -6.33 -2.29 -6.65
CA ASP A 98 -6.99 -3.33 -7.43
C ASP A 98 -7.02 -4.67 -6.66
N ALA A 99 -5.94 -5.00 -5.95
CA ALA A 99 -5.86 -6.20 -5.11
C ALA A 99 -6.74 -6.11 -3.86
N PHE A 100 -6.85 -4.92 -3.26
CA PHE A 100 -7.60 -4.68 -2.01
C PHE A 100 -8.54 -3.48 -2.16
N PRO A 101 -9.65 -3.62 -2.90
CA PRO A 101 -10.51 -2.51 -3.27
C PRO A 101 -11.28 -1.93 -2.08
N SER A 102 -11.62 -0.66 -2.17
CA SER A 102 -12.66 -0.06 -1.32
C SER A 102 -14.01 -0.03 -2.03
N PRO A 103 -15.13 -0.48 -1.41
CA PRO A 103 -16.45 -0.42 -2.02
C PRO A 103 -16.89 1.00 -2.38
N THR A 104 -16.42 2.00 -1.62
CA THR A 104 -16.74 3.41 -1.85
C THR A 104 -15.83 4.08 -2.89
N GLY A 105 -14.69 3.45 -3.23
CA GLY A 105 -13.64 4.04 -4.06
C GLY A 105 -12.96 5.28 -3.43
N GLN A 106 -13.26 5.60 -2.17
CA GLN A 106 -12.67 6.73 -1.47
C GLN A 106 -11.38 6.29 -0.77
N TYR A 107 -10.26 6.87 -1.20
CA TYR A 107 -8.94 6.61 -0.64
C TYR A 107 -8.38 7.91 -0.08
N VAL A 108 -7.77 7.84 1.10
CA VAL A 108 -6.97 8.94 1.64
C VAL A 108 -5.66 9.01 0.86
N GLY A 109 -5.32 10.20 0.35
CA GLY A 109 -4.06 10.47 -0.34
C GLY A 109 -2.85 10.51 0.59
N PHE A 110 -1.67 10.80 0.03
CA PHE A 110 -0.46 10.96 0.82
C PHE A 110 -0.58 12.17 1.76
N ARG A 111 -0.41 11.94 3.07
CA ARG A 111 -0.34 13.01 4.08
C ARG A 111 1.12 13.27 4.43
N ASP A 112 1.62 14.44 4.10
CA ASP A 112 2.95 14.85 4.53
C ASP A 112 2.96 15.12 6.05
N VAL A 113 4.11 14.94 6.70
CA VAL A 113 4.29 15.21 8.14
C VAL A 113 4.18 16.71 8.42
N LEU A 114 4.44 17.56 7.43
CA LEU A 114 4.36 19.03 7.55
C LEU A 114 2.95 19.61 7.39
N GLN A 115 1.92 18.83 7.03
CA GLN A 115 0.55 19.34 6.86
C GLN A 115 -0.30 19.30 8.15
N GLY A 116 0.34 19.11 9.31
CA GLY A 116 -0.32 19.01 10.62
C GLY A 116 0.40 19.76 11.74
N LEU A 117 1.27 20.71 11.41
CA LEU A 117 1.82 21.71 12.33
C LEU A 117 1.21 23.08 12.00
#